data_AF-A0A2M8P7H2-F1
#
_entry.id   AF-A0A2M8P7H2-F1
#
_cell.length_a   1.000
_cell.length_b   1.000
_cell.length_c   1.000
_cell.angle_alpha   90.00
_cell.angle_beta   90.00
_cell.angle_gamma   90.00
#
_symmetry.space_group_name_H-M   'P 1'
#
loop_
_entity.id
_entity.type
_entity.pdbx_description
1 polymer ?
#
loop_
_entity_poly.entity_id
_entity_poly.type
_entity_poly.pdbx_seq_one_letter_code
_entity_poly.pdbx_strand_id
1 'polypeptide(L)'
;LSVNYDMIDFVACLMQGRLAETQQDRLKAYQRAIELYQRPFLQGHTEEWIVERRQDYQVGYIEALCGVANVRLAEERYEHALTLLLRAAEEDPSRQDLHRHIMSLYA
;
A
#
# COMPACT_ATOMS: atom_id res chain seq x y z
N LEU A 1 -18.69 -9.12 10.70
CA LEU A 1 -19.53 -8.03 10.15
C LEU A 1 -18.72 -6.91 9.47
N SER A 2 -17.39 -6.96 9.38
CA SER A 2 -16.57 -5.75 9.05
C SER A 2 -16.00 -5.66 7.63
N VAL A 3 -15.83 -6.76 6.89
CA VAL A 3 -15.06 -6.77 5.61
C VAL A 3 -15.55 -5.73 4.59
N ASN A 4 -16.86 -5.57 4.41
CA ASN A 4 -17.38 -4.58 3.46
C ASN A 4 -17.11 -3.14 3.91
N TYR A 5 -17.12 -2.87 5.21
CA TYR A 5 -16.90 -1.53 5.76
C TYR A 5 -15.41 -1.16 5.69
N ASP A 6 -14.55 -2.10 6.10
CA ASP A 6 -13.09 -1.92 6.08
C ASP A 6 -12.57 -1.62 4.66
N MET A 7 -13.16 -2.24 3.62
CA MET A 7 -12.73 -2.02 2.23
C MET A 7 -13.23 -0.71 1.62
N ILE A 8 -14.42 -0.22 2.02
CA ILE A 8 -14.89 1.10 1.60
C ILE A 8 -13.99 2.18 2.21
N ASP A 9 -13.69 2.06 3.50
CA ASP A 9 -12.80 2.98 4.20
C ASP A 9 -11.37 2.91 3.64
N PHE A 10 -10.88 1.72 3.30
CA PHE A 10 -9.59 1.53 2.63
C PHE A 10 -9.51 2.34 1.34
N VAL A 11 -10.50 2.19 0.45
CA VAL A 11 -10.55 2.93 -0.82
C VAL A 11 -10.67 4.44 -0.58
N ALA A 12 -11.46 4.86 0.40
CA ALA A 12 -11.58 6.27 0.77
C ALA A 12 -10.22 6.84 1.24
N CYS A 13 -9.47 6.12 2.07
CA CYS A 13 -8.14 6.52 2.50
C CYS A 13 -7.13 6.58 1.35
N LEU A 14 -7.20 5.66 0.37
CA LEU A 14 -6.38 5.77 -0.84
C LEU A 14 -6.68 7.05 -1.64
N MET A 15 -7.96 7.37 -1.82
CA MET A 15 -8.38 8.61 -2.48
C MET A 15 -7.88 9.85 -1.73
N GLN A 16 -8.02 9.86 -0.40
CA GLN A 16 -7.51 10.95 0.43
C GLN A 16 -5.99 11.10 0.30
N GLY A 17 -5.23 10.00 0.27
CA GLY A 17 -3.77 10.05 0.09
C GLY A 17 -3.36 10.61 -1.27
N ARG A 18 -4.06 10.24 -2.34
CA ARG A 18 -3.83 10.75 -3.70
C ARG A 18 -4.14 12.24 -3.83
N LEU A 19 -5.21 12.71 -3.17
CA LEU A 19 -5.68 14.09 -3.23
C LEU A 19 -5.08 15.01 -2.15
N ALA A 20 -4.29 14.47 -1.21
CA ALA A 20 -3.72 15.24 -0.12
C ALA A 20 -2.76 16.32 -0.62
N GLU A 21 -3.01 17.55 -0.16
CA GLU A 21 -2.20 18.74 -0.46
C GLU A 21 -0.91 18.80 0.35
N THR A 22 -0.92 18.21 1.56
CA THR A 22 0.24 18.17 2.45
C THR A 22 0.83 16.77 2.54
N GLN A 23 2.14 16.69 2.75
CA GLN A 23 2.83 15.42 2.98
C GLN A 23 2.32 14.71 4.25
N GLN A 24 1.92 15.47 5.28
CA GLN A 24 1.44 14.93 6.53
C GLN A 24 0.04 14.32 6.40
N ASP A 25 -0.86 14.94 5.64
CA ASP A 25 -2.20 14.38 5.40
C ASP A 25 -2.10 13.16 4.49
N ARG A 26 -1.23 13.21 3.47
CA ARG A 26 -0.90 12.04 2.64
C ARG A 26 -0.42 10.87 3.47
N LEU A 27 0.52 11.13 4.38
CA LEU A 27 1.07 10.12 5.28
C LEU A 27 -0.02 9.49 6.14
N LYS A 28 -0.86 10.31 6.80
CA LYS A 28 -1.96 9.83 7.65
C LYS A 28 -2.95 8.96 6.87
N ALA A 29 -3.33 9.41 5.67
CA ALA A 29 -4.28 8.69 4.83
C ALA A 29 -3.73 7.33 4.38
N TYR A 30 -2.50 7.28 3.88
CA TYR A 30 -1.90 6.01 3.47
C TYR A 30 -1.58 5.08 4.63
N GLN A 31 -1.18 5.59 5.80
CA GLN A 31 -1.05 4.77 7.01
C GLN A 31 -2.38 4.12 7.38
N ARG A 32 -3.47 4.88 7.35
CA ARG A 32 -4.80 4.34 7.64
C ARG A 32 -5.23 3.28 6.62
N ALA A 33 -4.93 3.49 5.34
CA ALA A 33 -5.20 2.49 4.31
C ALA A 33 -4.44 1.17 4.59
N ILE A 34 -3.16 1.24 4.97
CA ILE A 34 -2.35 0.07 5.33
C ILE A 34 -2.95 -0.69 6.53
N GLU A 35 -3.44 0.01 7.55
CA GLU A 35 -4.05 -0.61 8.74
C GLU A 35 -5.38 -1.33 8.44
N LEU A 36 -6.14 -0.81 7.48
CA LEU A 36 -7.43 -1.37 7.07
C LEU A 36 -7.24 -2.61 6.18
N TYR A 37 -6.19 -2.63 5.35
CA TYR A 37 -5.87 -3.77 4.51
C TYR A 37 -5.13 -4.87 5.29
N GLN A 38 -5.88 -5.67 6.05
CA GLN A 38 -5.31 -6.71 6.91
C GLN A 38 -5.12 -8.06 6.20
N ARG A 39 -5.99 -8.39 5.25
CA ARG A 39 -6.01 -9.68 4.54
C ARG A 39 -6.57 -9.52 3.13
N PRO A 40 -6.26 -10.46 2.22
CA PRO A 40 -6.84 -10.46 0.87
C PRO A 40 -8.37 -10.47 0.92
N PHE A 41 -8.99 -9.65 0.08
CA PHE A 41 -10.45 -9.55 -0.04
C PHE A 41 -11.08 -10.91 -0.36
N LEU A 42 -12.09 -11.29 0.44
CA LEU A 42 -12.82 -12.56 0.34
C LEU A 42 -11.90 -13.77 0.15
N GLN A 43 -10.88 -13.89 1.00
CA GLN A 43 -9.98 -15.05 0.99
C GLN A 43 -10.76 -16.37 1.03
N GLY A 44 -10.35 -17.33 0.20
CA GLY A 44 -11.05 -18.62 0.04
C GLY A 44 -12.06 -18.65 -1.11
N HIS A 45 -12.39 -17.49 -1.68
CA HIS A 45 -13.21 -17.35 -2.87
C HIS A 45 -12.35 -17.05 -4.11
N THR A 46 -12.76 -17.60 -5.25
CA THR A 46 -11.98 -17.63 -6.51
C THR A 46 -12.81 -17.27 -7.74
N GLU A 47 -14.03 -16.80 -7.55
CA GLU A 47 -14.87 -16.25 -8.59
C GLU A 47 -14.14 -15.09 -9.28
N GLU A 48 -14.21 -15.00 -10.60
CA GLU A 48 -13.40 -14.09 -11.41
C GLU A 48 -13.51 -12.63 -10.92
N TRP A 49 -14.73 -12.16 -10.66
CA TRP A 49 -14.97 -10.81 -10.14
C TRP A 49 -14.31 -10.54 -8.77
N ILE A 50 -14.09 -11.58 -7.95
CA ILE A 50 -13.36 -11.48 -6.67
C ILE A 50 -11.87 -11.39 -6.91
N VAL A 51 -11.35 -12.19 -7.83
CA VAL A 51 -9.93 -12.21 -8.18
C VAL A 51 -9.50 -10.86 -8.75
N GLU A 52 -10.26 -10.34 -9.72
CA GLU A 52 -10.03 -9.01 -10.29
C GLU A 52 -10.08 -7.93 -9.21
N ARG A 53 -11.13 -7.94 -8.38
CA ARG A 53 -11.28 -6.96 -7.31
C ARG A 53 -10.14 -7.03 -6.27
N ARG A 54 -9.64 -8.23 -5.97
CA ARG A 54 -8.50 -8.42 -5.07
C ARG A 54 -7.23 -7.82 -5.66
N GLN A 55 -7.01 -7.94 -6.96
CA GLN A 55 -5.89 -7.30 -7.66
C GLN A 55 -5.98 -5.76 -7.57
N ASP A 56 -7.17 -5.18 -7.76
CA ASP A 56 -7.38 -3.73 -7.59
C ASP A 56 -6.95 -3.25 -6.19
N TYR A 57 -7.38 -3.98 -5.16
CA TYR A 57 -7.04 -3.64 -3.78
C TYR A 57 -5.56 -3.84 -3.46
N GLN A 58 -4.94 -4.89 -4.00
CA GLN A 58 -3.51 -5.15 -3.87
C GLN A 58 -2.68 -4.00 -4.47
N VAL A 59 -3.05 -3.52 -5.66
CA VAL A 59 -2.41 -2.38 -6.31
C VAL A 59 -2.49 -1.13 -5.43
N GLY A 60 -3.67 -0.86 -4.85
CA GLY A 60 -3.86 0.26 -3.92
C GLY A 60 -3.04 0.12 -2.63
N TYR A 61 -2.91 -1.10 -2.11
CA TYR A 61 -2.12 -1.36 -0.91
C TYR A 61 -0.62 -1.15 -1.15
N ILE A 62 -0.10 -1.64 -2.28
CA ILE A 62 1.27 -1.36 -2.74
C ILE A 62 1.50 0.15 -2.87
N GLU A 63 0.56 0.87 -3.47
CA GLU A 63 0.64 2.34 -3.58
C GLU A 63 0.74 3.01 -2.21
N ALA A 64 -0.09 2.62 -1.24
CA ALA A 64 -0.05 3.17 0.11
C ALA A 64 1.30 2.89 0.79
N LEU A 65 1.83 1.67 0.69
CA LEU A 65 3.15 1.31 1.21
C LEU A 65 4.25 2.19 0.62
N CYS A 66 4.28 2.33 -0.71
CA CYS A 66 5.23 3.19 -1.41
C CYS A 66 5.06 4.67 -1.02
N GLY A 67 3.83 5.14 -0.87
CA GLY A 67 3.52 6.50 -0.43
C GLY A 67 4.10 6.81 0.95
N VAL A 68 3.92 5.91 1.93
CA VAL A 68 4.53 6.05 3.26
C VAL A 68 6.06 5.92 3.18
N ALA A 69 6.58 5.00 2.36
CA ALA A 69 8.02 4.81 2.20
C ALA A 69 8.70 6.09 1.68
N ASN A 70 8.12 6.74 0.66
CA ASN A 70 8.64 7.99 0.11
C ASN A 70 8.71 9.11 1.17
N VAL A 71 7.71 9.20 2.05
CA VAL A 71 7.75 10.16 3.17
C VAL A 71 8.89 9.83 4.13
N ARG A 72 9.11 8.55 4.46
CA ARG A 72 10.22 8.12 5.31
C ARG A 72 11.59 8.37 4.68
N LEU A 73 11.71 8.22 3.36
CA LEU A 73 12.94 8.57 2.63
C LEU A 73 13.24 10.07 2.71
N ALA A 74 12.22 10.92 2.53
CA ALA A 74 12.37 12.37 2.67
C ALA A 74 12.75 12.80 4.10
N GLU A 75 12.40 12.00 5.11
CA GLU A 75 12.79 12.18 6.51
C GLU A 75 14.14 11.49 6.86
N GLU A 76 14.87 10.95 5.87
CA GLU A 76 16.13 10.20 6.06
C GLU A 76 15.98 8.94 6.95
N ARG A 77 14.76 8.42 7.09
CA ARG A 77 14.43 7.21 7.86
C ARG A 77 14.50 5.96 6.98
N TYR A 78 15.68 5.67 6.46
CA TYR A 78 15.89 4.64 5.43
C TYR A 78 15.44 3.23 5.83
N GLU A 79 15.69 2.79 7.08
CA GLU A 79 15.28 1.46 7.55
C GLU A 79 13.75 1.27 7.53
N HIS A 80 13.00 2.31 7.90
CA HIS A 80 11.55 2.29 7.86
C HIS A 80 11.04 2.24 6.42
N ALA A 81 11.64 3.04 5.53
CA ALA A 81 11.28 3.03 4.11
C ALA A 81 11.55 1.66 3.47
N LEU A 82 12.72 1.07 3.74
CA LEU A 82 13.10 -0.25 3.27
C LEU A 82 12.11 -1.32 3.71
N THR A 83 11.71 -1.32 4.99
CA THR A 83 10.72 -2.27 5.51
C THR A 83 9.38 -2.18 4.76
N LEU A 84 8.94 -0.98 4.43
CA LEU A 84 7.70 -0.75 3.67
C LEU A 84 7.83 -1.21 2.20
N LEU A 85 8.97 -0.94 1.56
CA LEU A 85 9.24 -1.35 0.19
C LEU A 85 9.38 -2.88 0.06
N LEU A 86 10.01 -3.54 1.02
CA LEU A 86 10.08 -5.01 1.07
C LEU A 86 8.69 -5.64 1.15
N ARG A 87 7.83 -5.12 2.04
CA ARG A 87 6.41 -5.54 2.10
C ARG A 87 5.68 -5.33 0.77
N ALA A 88 5.93 -4.20 0.09
CA ALA A 88 5.31 -3.94 -1.21
C ALA A 88 5.80 -4.95 -2.29
N ALA A 89 7.07 -5.33 -2.25
CA ALA A 89 7.64 -6.32 -3.16
C ALA A 89 7.19 -7.75 -2.85
N GLU A 90 6.87 -8.07 -1.59
CA GLU A 90 6.25 -9.36 -1.23
C GLU A 90 4.84 -9.50 -1.81
N GLU A 91 4.08 -8.41 -1.87
CA GLU A 91 2.74 -8.41 -2.48
C GLU A 91 2.82 -8.66 -3.98
N ASP A 92 3.70 -7.96 -4.70
CA ASP A 92 3.91 -8.17 -6.14
C ASP A 92 5.40 -8.38 -6.45
N PRO A 93 5.89 -9.63 -6.37
CA PRO A 93 7.29 -9.94 -6.63
C PRO A 93 7.75 -9.64 -8.06
N SER A 94 6.80 -9.46 -9.00
CA SER A 94 7.11 -9.19 -10.40
C SER A 94 7.44 -7.72 -10.69
N ARG A 95 7.16 -6.81 -9.74
CA ARG A 95 7.40 -5.37 -9.88
C ARG A 95 8.88 -4.99 -9.77
N GLN A 96 9.54 -4.96 -10.93
CA GLN A 96 10.95 -4.60 -11.05
C GLN A 96 11.28 -3.16 -10.60
N ASP A 97 10.32 -2.24 -10.63
CA ASP A 97 10.47 -0.89 -10.10
C ASP A 97 10.69 -0.90 -8.58
N LEU A 98 9.96 -1.74 -7.83
CA LEU A 98 10.17 -1.89 -6.39
C LEU A 98 11.55 -2.46 -6.07
N HIS A 99 11.96 -3.50 -6.80
CA HIS A 99 13.30 -4.11 -6.63
C HIS A 99 14.42 -3.11 -6.89
N ARG A 100 14.33 -2.30 -7.95
CA ARG A 100 15.30 -1.25 -8.24
C ARG A 100 15.36 -0.19 -7.14
N HIS A 101 14.20 0.20 -6.62
CA HIS A 101 14.13 1.18 -5.54
C HIS A 101 14.79 0.63 -4.27
N ILE A 102 14.52 -0.63 -3.90
CA ILE A 102 15.19 -1.29 -2.78
C ILE A 102 16.71 -1.33 -2.97
N MET A 103 17.18 -1.72 -4.16
CA MET A 103 18.62 -1.76 -4.47
C MET A 103 19.29 -0.39 -4.31
N SER A 104 18.63 0.71 -4.73
CA SER A 104 19.19 2.06 -4.59
C SER A 104 19.38 2.52 -3.14
N LEU A 105 18.70 1.89 -2.16
CA LEU A 105 18.89 2.21 -0.74
C LEU A 105 20.14 1.57 -0.13
N TYR A 106 20.75 0.60 -0.82
CA TYR A 106 21.98 -0.07 -0.39
C TYR A 106 23.24 0.40 -1.13
N ALA A 107 23.08 1.23 -2.17
CA ALA A 107 24.17 1.74 -3.00
C ALA A 107 24.79 3.00 -2.39
#